data_AF-X0UTA2-F1
#
_entry.id   AF-X0UTA2-F1
#
_cell.length_a   1.000
_cell.length_b   1.000
_cell.length_c   1.000
_cell.angle_alpha   90.00
_cell.angle_beta   90.00
_cell.angle_gamma   90.00
#
_symmetry.space_group_name_H-M   'P 1'
#
loop_
_entity.id
_entity.type
_entity.pdbx_description
1 polymer ?
#
loop_
_entity_poly.entity_id
_entity_poly.type
_entity_poly.pdbx_seq_one_letter_code
_entity_poly.pdbx_strand_id
1 'polypeptide(L)'
;HNYGCEPGSHLSFEEILRAADDVGMLVAFSQPHFAHYEWDRGDADRANGYARHAAFYVRVAQNHPSVVAYSTSHNATGYGEDMNPDMIDGIQDRRSEWSARNVKLGRRAEAIIKGLDSSRIVYHHSSGNLGPMHTINFYANFVPIQEMSDWFEHWATKGVKPVFTCEYSVPMPWDWTMYRGWYQGHREFGSATVPWEFCVAEWNAQFFGDQAYQISEEEKANLRWEAEQFRAGGRWHRWDYPHRVGSRDFAERYPVYAMYFSD
;
A
#
# COMPACT_ATOMS: atom_id res chain seq x y z
N HIS A 1 5.59 12.99 -1.86
CA HIS A 1 5.53 11.84 -0.94
C HIS A 1 6.81 11.04 -1.17
N ASN A 2 7.81 11.11 -0.26
CA ASN A 2 9.01 10.28 -0.39
C ASN A 2 8.78 8.99 0.39
N TYR A 3 8.30 7.96 -0.30
CA TYR A 3 8.03 6.66 0.30
C TYR A 3 9.27 5.99 0.91
N GLY A 4 10.47 6.30 0.39
CA GLY A 4 11.75 5.81 0.94
C GLY A 4 12.24 6.58 2.17
N CYS A 5 11.64 7.72 2.49
CA CYS A 5 12.09 8.60 3.58
C CYS A 5 13.62 8.84 3.51
N GLU A 6 14.12 9.17 2.31
CA GLU A 6 15.56 9.36 2.09
C GLU A 6 16.07 10.55 2.94
N PRO A 7 17.16 10.38 3.71
CA PRO A 7 17.71 11.48 4.49
C PRO A 7 18.06 12.68 3.60
N GLY A 8 17.58 13.87 3.99
CA GLY A 8 17.78 15.11 3.23
C GLY A 8 16.66 15.43 2.22
N SER A 9 15.70 14.53 1.99
CA SER A 9 14.56 14.82 1.10
C SER A 9 13.40 15.57 1.77
N HIS A 10 13.53 15.95 3.04
CA HIS A 10 12.46 16.54 3.85
C HIS A 10 12.84 17.96 4.26
N LEU A 11 11.90 18.88 4.16
CA LEU A 11 12.11 20.29 4.53
C LEU A 11 11.99 20.51 6.04
N SER A 12 10.92 20.02 6.66
CA SER A 12 10.70 20.01 8.11
C SER A 12 9.59 19.03 8.47
N PHE A 13 9.60 18.54 9.71
CA PHE A 13 8.54 17.72 10.30
C PHE A 13 7.80 18.43 11.44
N GLU A 14 8.31 19.56 11.91
CA GLU A 14 7.89 20.17 13.17
C GLU A 14 6.42 20.63 13.13
N GLU A 15 6.04 21.42 12.14
CA GLU A 15 4.68 21.99 12.07
C GLU A 15 3.61 20.92 11.93
N ILE A 16 3.87 19.85 11.16
CA ILE A 16 2.88 18.78 10.98
C ILE A 16 2.71 17.94 12.25
N LEU A 17 3.79 17.69 12.99
CA LEU A 17 3.73 16.95 14.25
C LEU A 17 3.14 17.78 15.39
N ARG A 18 3.42 19.09 15.45
CA ARG A 18 2.75 20.01 16.38
C ARG A 18 1.25 20.06 16.12
N ALA A 19 0.84 20.21 14.86
CA ALA A 19 -0.57 20.17 14.50
C ALA A 19 -1.23 18.84 14.89
N ALA A 20 -0.52 17.72 14.75
CA ALA A 20 -1.01 16.42 15.18
C ALA A 20 -1.16 16.32 16.70
N ASP A 21 -0.21 16.87 17.47
CA ASP A 21 -0.33 16.97 18.93
C ASP A 21 -1.55 17.78 19.35
N ASP A 22 -1.75 18.96 18.74
CA ASP A 22 -2.81 19.91 19.08
C ASP A 22 -4.22 19.32 18.90
N VAL A 23 -4.40 18.47 17.89
CA VAL A 23 -5.72 17.87 17.56
C VAL A 23 -5.85 16.41 17.99
N GLY A 24 -4.81 15.84 18.63
CA GLY A 24 -4.79 14.43 19.05
C GLY A 24 -4.77 13.43 17.89
N MET A 25 -4.23 13.81 16.73
CA MET A 25 -4.06 12.89 15.60
C MET A 25 -2.87 11.98 15.83
N LEU A 26 -3.07 10.67 15.81
CA LEU A 26 -1.97 9.71 15.97
C LEU A 26 -1.10 9.66 14.71
N VAL A 27 0.21 9.60 14.90
CA VAL A 27 1.20 9.57 13.83
C VAL A 27 2.07 8.33 13.92
N ALA A 28 2.14 7.59 12.82
CA ALA A 28 3.22 6.66 12.54
C ALA A 28 4.33 7.40 11.78
N PHE A 29 5.43 7.73 12.46
CA PHE A 29 6.48 8.55 11.89
C PHE A 29 7.51 7.70 11.13
N SER A 30 7.68 7.97 9.84
CA SER A 30 8.57 7.18 8.98
C SER A 30 10.03 7.36 9.36
N GLN A 31 10.70 6.24 9.63
CA GLN A 31 12.15 6.18 9.76
C GLN A 31 12.81 6.07 8.37
N PRO A 32 14.11 6.38 8.23
CA PRO A 32 14.81 6.19 6.97
C PRO A 32 14.72 4.73 6.48
N HIS A 33 14.51 4.55 5.18
CA HIS A 33 14.48 3.21 4.59
C HIS A 33 15.89 2.58 4.60
N PHE A 34 16.00 1.33 5.07
CA PHE A 34 17.30 0.65 5.23
C PHE A 34 18.05 0.47 3.90
N ALA A 35 17.35 0.35 2.77
CA ALA A 35 17.99 0.16 1.45
C ALA A 35 18.82 1.36 0.96
N HIS A 36 18.75 2.53 1.61
CA HIS A 36 19.61 3.67 1.28
C HIS A 36 21.02 3.57 1.90
N TYR A 37 21.37 2.43 2.50
CA TYR A 37 22.60 2.25 3.27
C TYR A 37 23.29 0.95 2.89
N GLU A 38 24.62 0.95 3.00
CA GLU A 38 25.48 -0.21 2.77
C GLU A 38 25.54 -1.09 4.02
N TRP A 39 25.17 -2.38 3.90
CA TRP A 39 25.05 -3.30 5.05
C TRP A 39 26.06 -4.46 5.04
N ASP A 40 26.87 -4.57 3.99
CA ASP A 40 27.75 -5.70 3.74
C ASP A 40 29.00 -5.74 4.63
N ARG A 41 29.36 -4.59 5.22
CA ARG A 41 30.49 -4.48 6.15
C ARG A 41 30.10 -5.01 7.53
N GLY A 42 31.03 -5.70 8.20
CA GLY A 42 30.80 -6.25 9.54
C GLY A 42 30.50 -5.20 10.63
N ASP A 43 30.87 -3.93 10.40
CA ASP A 43 30.59 -2.79 11.29
C ASP A 43 29.47 -1.86 10.78
N ALA A 44 28.73 -2.27 9.75
CA ALA A 44 27.75 -1.42 9.06
C ALA A 44 26.70 -0.80 9.98
N ASP A 45 26.23 -1.53 11.01
CA ASP A 45 25.24 -1.03 11.98
C ASP A 45 25.67 0.28 12.65
N ARG A 46 26.99 0.51 12.76
CA ARG A 46 27.57 1.73 13.35
C ARG A 46 28.08 2.71 12.28
N ALA A 47 28.64 2.19 11.19
CA ALA A 47 29.47 2.98 10.27
C ALA A 47 28.72 3.46 9.01
N ASN A 48 27.61 2.82 8.62
CA ASN A 48 26.95 3.14 7.35
C ASN A 48 26.11 4.43 7.38
N GLY A 49 25.93 5.04 8.56
CA GLY A 49 25.18 6.27 8.75
C GLY A 49 23.70 6.09 9.13
N TYR A 50 23.15 4.87 9.09
CA TYR A 50 21.76 4.60 9.45
C TYR A 50 21.45 5.04 10.87
N ALA A 51 22.26 4.61 11.85
CA ALA A 51 22.06 4.94 13.26
C ALA A 51 22.05 6.45 13.53
N ARG A 52 22.89 7.22 12.81
CA ARG A 52 22.91 8.70 12.93
C ARG A 52 21.60 9.31 12.45
N HIS A 53 21.09 8.86 11.31
CA HIS A 53 19.82 9.36 10.78
C HIS A 53 18.64 8.89 11.63
N ALA A 54 18.58 7.61 12.02
CA ALA A 54 17.55 7.11 12.93
C ALA A 54 17.50 7.91 14.23
N ALA A 55 18.66 8.25 14.82
CA ALA A 55 18.72 9.10 16.02
C ALA A 55 18.18 10.52 15.79
N PHE A 56 18.33 11.08 14.59
CA PHE A 56 17.70 12.36 14.25
C PHE A 56 16.17 12.24 14.23
N TYR A 57 15.62 11.24 13.55
CA TYR A 57 14.16 11.03 13.48
C TYR A 57 13.56 10.68 14.86
N VAL A 58 14.27 9.92 15.69
CA VAL A 58 13.88 9.68 17.08
C VAL A 58 13.84 10.99 17.88
N ARG A 59 14.86 11.86 17.77
CA ARG A 59 14.85 13.17 18.44
C ARG A 59 13.71 14.07 17.99
N VAL A 60 13.34 14.01 16.70
CA VAL A 60 12.14 14.69 16.20
C VAL A 60 10.90 14.16 16.93
N ALA A 61 10.70 12.84 16.96
CA ALA A 61 9.53 12.22 17.60
C ALA A 61 9.45 12.38 19.13
N GLN A 62 10.59 12.50 19.83
CA GLN A 62 10.65 12.49 21.30
C GLN A 62 9.76 13.54 21.98
N ASN A 63 9.58 14.70 21.35
CA ASN A 63 8.78 15.79 21.91
C ASN A 63 7.31 15.79 21.44
N HIS A 64 6.90 14.78 20.66
CA HIS A 64 5.56 14.69 20.07
C HIS A 64 4.81 13.48 20.62
N PRO A 65 3.86 13.65 21.56
CA PRO A 65 3.01 12.57 22.06
C PRO A 65 2.09 11.98 20.98
N SER A 66 1.79 12.73 19.91
CA SER A 66 1.07 12.20 18.74
C SER A 66 1.81 11.05 18.05
N VAL A 67 3.15 11.02 18.12
CA VAL A 67 3.94 9.96 17.50
C VAL A 67 3.90 8.71 18.37
N VAL A 68 3.12 7.72 17.95
CA VAL A 68 2.90 6.46 18.70
C VAL A 68 3.66 5.28 18.11
N ALA A 69 4.11 5.39 16.86
CA ALA A 69 4.82 4.34 16.16
C ALA A 69 5.85 4.89 15.17
N TYR A 70 6.81 4.04 14.82
CA TYR A 70 7.71 4.23 13.68
C TYR A 70 7.34 3.25 12.56
N SER A 71 7.04 3.79 11.39
CA SER A 71 6.92 3.03 10.14
C SER A 71 8.30 2.83 9.52
N THR A 72 8.58 1.61 9.06
CA THR A 72 9.88 1.23 8.50
C THR A 72 9.70 0.38 7.25
N SER A 73 10.80 0.10 6.53
CA SER A 73 10.91 -0.85 5.41
C SER A 73 10.03 -0.65 4.17
N HIS A 74 8.95 0.15 4.20
CA HIS A 74 8.18 0.64 3.05
C HIS A 74 8.08 -0.37 1.88
N ASN A 75 7.33 -1.47 2.11
CA ASN A 75 7.07 -2.56 1.15
C ASN A 75 8.26 -3.46 0.78
N ALA A 76 9.43 -3.28 1.40
CA ALA A 76 10.61 -4.10 1.09
C ALA A 76 10.58 -5.51 1.70
N THR A 77 9.64 -5.78 2.60
CA THR A 77 9.62 -6.99 3.43
C THR A 77 8.26 -7.70 3.46
N GLY A 78 7.45 -7.61 2.41
CA GLY A 78 6.15 -8.33 2.28
C GLY A 78 6.26 -9.77 1.77
N TYR A 79 5.13 -10.48 1.68
CA TYR A 79 5.01 -11.78 1.01
C TYR A 79 3.65 -11.94 0.34
N GLY A 80 3.52 -12.85 -0.64
CA GLY A 80 2.34 -12.90 -1.52
C GLY A 80 1.01 -13.24 -0.83
N GLU A 81 1.06 -14.06 0.22
CA GLU A 81 -0.13 -14.52 0.95
C GLU A 81 -0.47 -13.63 2.17
N ASP A 82 0.10 -12.43 2.28
CA ASP A 82 -0.11 -11.58 3.46
C ASP A 82 -1.54 -11.02 3.56
N MET A 83 -2.28 -10.97 2.46
CA MET A 83 -3.71 -10.57 2.44
C MET A 83 -4.69 -11.76 2.34
N ASN A 84 -4.20 -13.00 2.22
CA ASN A 84 -5.08 -14.15 2.03
C ASN A 84 -5.97 -14.37 3.27
N PRO A 85 -7.31 -14.44 3.12
CA PRO A 85 -8.24 -14.47 4.24
C PRO A 85 -8.01 -15.68 5.16
N ASP A 86 -7.55 -16.82 4.64
CA ASP A 86 -7.25 -18.02 5.43
C ASP A 86 -5.88 -17.99 6.11
N MET A 87 -5.06 -16.98 5.81
CA MET A 87 -3.63 -16.90 6.16
C MET A 87 -3.25 -15.60 6.87
N ILE A 88 -4.24 -14.75 7.18
CA ILE A 88 -4.06 -13.47 7.87
C ILE A 88 -4.00 -13.63 9.41
N ASP A 89 -3.39 -14.72 9.86
CA ASP A 89 -3.29 -15.12 11.28
C ASP A 89 -2.12 -14.47 12.04
N GLY A 90 -1.18 -13.83 11.33
CA GLY A 90 0.03 -13.25 11.92
C GLY A 90 1.15 -14.26 12.22
N ILE A 91 1.06 -15.48 11.69
CA ILE A 91 2.05 -16.57 11.84
C ILE A 91 2.78 -16.82 10.52
N GLN A 92 2.10 -16.72 9.38
CA GLN A 92 2.67 -17.02 8.07
C GLN A 92 3.89 -16.16 7.73
N ASP A 93 4.94 -16.75 7.16
CA ASP A 93 6.21 -16.03 6.88
C ASP A 93 6.91 -16.44 5.58
N ARG A 94 6.25 -17.22 4.71
CA ARG A 94 6.86 -17.72 3.47
C ARG A 94 7.18 -16.56 2.53
N ARG A 95 8.46 -16.27 2.37
CA ARG A 95 8.98 -15.13 1.60
C ARG A 95 9.73 -15.56 0.36
N SER A 96 9.77 -14.68 -0.64
CA SER A 96 10.73 -14.79 -1.74
C SER A 96 12.16 -14.57 -1.21
N GLU A 97 13.18 -15.01 -1.95
CA GLU A 97 14.58 -14.78 -1.57
C GLU A 97 14.90 -13.30 -1.36
N TRP A 98 14.36 -12.44 -2.22
CA TRP A 98 14.53 -10.99 -2.11
C TRP A 98 13.93 -10.45 -0.80
N SER A 99 12.69 -10.80 -0.49
CA SER A 99 12.03 -10.36 0.75
C SER A 99 12.74 -10.93 1.99
N ALA A 100 13.16 -12.20 1.96
CA ALA A 100 13.89 -12.83 3.06
C ALA A 100 15.26 -12.15 3.33
N ARG A 101 15.96 -11.70 2.29
CA ARG A 101 17.19 -10.87 2.47
C ARG A 101 16.86 -9.54 3.12
N ASN A 102 15.83 -8.85 2.64
CA ASN A 102 15.40 -7.57 3.17
C ASN A 102 14.92 -7.65 4.62
N VAL A 103 14.30 -8.76 5.03
CA VAL A 103 13.90 -8.98 6.44
C VAL A 103 15.12 -8.90 7.36
N LYS A 104 16.27 -9.45 6.96
CA LYS A 104 17.50 -9.40 7.76
C LYS A 104 17.97 -7.96 7.96
N LEU A 105 17.90 -7.14 6.91
CA LEU A 105 18.27 -5.72 6.97
C LEU A 105 17.26 -4.90 7.77
N GLY A 106 15.96 -5.15 7.55
CA GLY A 106 14.87 -4.53 8.30
C GLY A 106 14.98 -4.78 9.81
N ARG A 107 15.30 -6.01 10.23
CA ARG A 107 15.51 -6.34 11.65
C ARG A 107 16.74 -5.66 12.26
N ARG A 108 17.83 -5.51 11.50
CA ARG A 108 19.01 -4.74 11.96
C ARG A 108 18.65 -3.27 12.18
N ALA A 109 17.95 -2.67 11.22
CA ALA A 109 17.43 -1.31 11.33
C ALA A 109 16.46 -1.13 12.52
N GLU A 110 15.51 -2.06 12.70
CA GLU A 110 14.60 -2.08 13.84
C GLU A 110 15.35 -2.14 15.18
N ALA A 111 16.38 -2.98 15.30
CA ALA A 111 17.17 -3.10 16.51
C ALA A 111 17.88 -1.79 16.88
N ILE A 112 18.39 -1.07 15.88
CA ILE A 112 18.99 0.26 16.07
C ILE A 112 17.94 1.26 16.57
N ILE A 113 16.77 1.31 15.93
CA ILE A 113 15.67 2.22 16.35
C ILE A 113 15.24 1.91 17.79
N LYS A 114 15.02 0.64 18.13
CA LYS A 114 14.62 0.22 19.49
C LYS A 114 15.68 0.53 20.54
N GLY A 115 16.96 0.50 20.17
CA GLY A 115 18.04 0.93 21.05
C GLY A 115 18.07 2.45 21.32
N LEU A 116 17.51 3.25 20.40
CA LEU A 116 17.40 4.70 20.53
C LEU A 116 16.09 5.14 21.23
N ASP A 117 15.01 4.43 20.95
CA ASP A 117 13.68 4.66 21.53
C ASP A 117 12.89 3.34 21.61
N SER A 118 12.78 2.78 22.82
CA SER A 118 12.02 1.57 23.10
C SER A 118 10.57 1.83 23.51
N SER A 119 10.16 3.10 23.60
CA SER A 119 8.83 3.51 24.10
C SER A 119 7.72 3.43 23.05
N ARG A 120 8.09 3.35 21.77
CA ARG A 120 7.16 3.37 20.63
C ARG A 120 7.15 2.05 19.87
N ILE A 121 6.04 1.76 19.20
CA ILE A 121 5.92 0.60 18.33
C ILE A 121 6.82 0.81 17.11
N VAL A 122 7.64 -0.18 16.76
CA VAL A 122 8.31 -0.22 15.45
C VAL A 122 7.61 -1.25 14.59
N TYR A 123 7.06 -0.84 13.45
CA TYR A 123 6.44 -1.75 12.51
C TYR A 123 7.04 -1.62 11.11
N HIS A 124 6.88 -2.68 10.33
CA HIS A 124 7.37 -2.79 8.96
C HIS A 124 6.19 -2.61 8.01
N HIS A 125 6.20 -1.61 7.14
CA HIS A 125 5.09 -1.31 6.23
C HIS A 125 4.89 -2.43 5.20
N SER A 126 3.66 -2.94 5.05
CA SER A 126 3.28 -4.10 4.22
C SER A 126 4.26 -5.27 4.33
N SER A 127 4.39 -5.84 5.53
CA SER A 127 5.38 -6.88 5.81
C SER A 127 4.81 -8.18 6.37
N GLY A 128 3.49 -8.33 6.28
CA GLY A 128 2.73 -9.40 6.90
C GLY A 128 3.11 -9.53 8.37
N ASN A 129 3.50 -10.73 8.80
CA ASN A 129 3.80 -11.02 10.19
C ASN A 129 5.07 -10.37 10.80
N LEU A 130 5.80 -9.52 10.08
CA LEU A 130 7.10 -9.01 10.54
C LEU A 130 6.95 -7.94 11.64
N GLY A 131 7.15 -8.35 12.90
CA GLY A 131 7.14 -7.45 14.05
C GLY A 131 5.91 -7.64 14.94
N PRO A 132 5.44 -6.58 15.62
CA PRO A 132 4.35 -6.67 16.59
C PRO A 132 2.95 -6.75 15.97
N MET A 133 2.81 -6.42 14.69
CA MET A 133 1.54 -6.38 13.96
C MET A 133 1.64 -7.21 12.68
N HIS A 134 0.48 -7.65 12.15
CA HIS A 134 0.36 -8.14 10.79
C HIS A 134 0.03 -6.98 9.86
N THR A 135 0.97 -6.55 9.04
CA THR A 135 0.91 -5.28 8.30
C THR A 135 0.75 -5.52 6.81
N ILE A 136 -0.24 -4.87 6.17
CA ILE A 136 -0.60 -5.15 4.78
C ILE A 136 -1.01 -3.89 4.02
N ASN A 137 -0.64 -3.83 2.74
CA ASN A 137 -1.28 -2.93 1.78
C ASN A 137 -2.48 -3.65 1.18
N PHE A 138 -3.65 -3.46 1.76
CA PHE A 138 -4.85 -4.21 1.44
C PHE A 138 -5.60 -3.63 0.24
N TYR A 139 -5.47 -4.31 -0.88
CA TYR A 139 -6.18 -4.02 -2.12
C TYR A 139 -6.82 -5.30 -2.64
N ALA A 140 -8.08 -5.54 -2.28
CA ALA A 140 -8.76 -6.80 -2.57
C ALA A 140 -9.34 -6.87 -4.00
N ASN A 141 -9.12 -5.84 -4.81
CA ASN A 141 -9.72 -5.66 -6.13
C ASN A 141 -11.27 -5.70 -6.05
N PHE A 142 -11.93 -6.24 -7.08
CA PHE A 142 -13.37 -6.35 -7.22
C PHE A 142 -13.98 -7.57 -6.50
N VAL A 143 -13.52 -7.85 -5.29
CA VAL A 143 -14.04 -8.93 -4.44
C VAL A 143 -15.52 -8.69 -4.08
N PRO A 144 -16.39 -9.73 -4.08
CA PRO A 144 -17.78 -9.61 -3.66
C PRO A 144 -17.94 -8.99 -2.26
N ILE A 145 -19.00 -8.18 -2.08
CA ILE A 145 -19.24 -7.42 -0.83
C ILE A 145 -19.29 -8.36 0.39
N GLN A 146 -20.04 -9.46 0.31
CA GLN A 146 -20.14 -10.42 1.40
C GLN A 146 -18.77 -11.02 1.77
N GLU A 147 -17.96 -11.38 0.76
CA GLU A 147 -16.62 -11.92 0.99
C GLU A 147 -15.70 -10.88 1.65
N MET A 148 -15.89 -9.58 1.36
CA MET A 148 -15.19 -8.52 2.07
C MET A 148 -15.61 -8.39 3.53
N SER A 149 -16.90 -8.47 3.83
CA SER A 149 -17.39 -8.45 5.22
C SER A 149 -16.83 -9.63 6.02
N ASP A 150 -16.68 -10.79 5.38
CA ASP A 150 -16.17 -12.02 5.99
C ASP A 150 -14.62 -12.13 5.98
N TRP A 151 -13.92 -11.29 5.22
CA TRP A 151 -12.48 -11.44 4.90
C TRP A 151 -11.59 -11.55 6.15
N PHE A 152 -11.96 -10.85 7.22
CA PHE A 152 -11.20 -10.80 8.47
C PHE A 152 -11.66 -11.81 9.53
N GLU A 153 -12.62 -12.69 9.23
CA GLU A 153 -13.15 -13.67 10.20
C GLU A 153 -12.05 -14.58 10.75
N HIS A 154 -11.17 -15.11 9.89
CA HIS A 154 -10.06 -15.95 10.32
C HIS A 154 -9.13 -15.21 11.28
N TRP A 155 -8.75 -13.97 10.95
CA TRP A 155 -7.95 -13.14 11.84
C TRP A 155 -8.67 -12.89 13.18
N ALA A 156 -9.94 -12.52 13.14
CA ALA A 156 -10.72 -12.22 14.33
C ALA A 156 -10.83 -13.42 15.29
N THR A 157 -10.78 -14.64 14.77
CA THR A 157 -10.96 -15.88 15.55
C THR A 157 -9.67 -16.62 15.86
N LYS A 158 -8.64 -16.51 15.03
CA LYS A 158 -7.37 -17.27 15.11
C LYS A 158 -6.11 -16.40 15.14
N GLY A 159 -6.24 -15.10 14.86
CA GLY A 159 -5.11 -14.19 14.76
C GLY A 159 -4.32 -14.08 16.05
N VAL A 160 -2.98 -14.11 15.93
CA VAL A 160 -2.05 -13.94 17.07
C VAL A 160 -1.42 -12.54 17.11
N LYS A 161 -1.73 -11.69 16.12
CA LYS A 161 -1.29 -10.30 16.02
C LYS A 161 -2.43 -9.41 15.56
N PRO A 162 -2.45 -8.12 15.95
CA PRO A 162 -3.37 -7.16 15.35
C PRO A 162 -3.04 -6.99 13.86
N VAL A 163 -4.08 -6.97 13.03
CA VAL A 163 -3.95 -6.61 11.61
C VAL A 163 -3.97 -5.10 11.48
N PHE A 164 -3.07 -4.57 10.66
CA PHE A 164 -3.00 -3.15 10.32
C PHE A 164 -2.90 -2.98 8.80
N THR A 165 -3.97 -2.44 8.20
CA THR A 165 -4.02 -2.10 6.78
C THR A 165 -3.30 -0.77 6.55
N CYS A 166 -1.99 -0.85 6.28
CA CYS A 166 -1.13 0.33 6.05
C CYS A 166 -1.63 1.18 4.89
N GLU A 167 -2.10 0.51 3.85
CA GLU A 167 -2.89 1.08 2.77
C GLU A 167 -4.17 0.23 2.65
N TYR A 168 -5.29 0.85 2.32
CA TYR A 168 -6.58 0.16 2.17
C TYR A 168 -7.42 0.83 1.10
N SER A 169 -7.94 0.05 0.17
CA SER A 169 -9.03 0.49 -0.70
C SER A 169 -9.75 -0.70 -1.32
N VAL A 170 -11.08 -0.74 -1.17
CA VAL A 170 -11.96 -1.70 -1.87
C VAL A 170 -13.40 -1.18 -1.97
N PRO A 171 -14.01 -1.21 -3.18
CA PRO A 171 -13.30 -1.17 -4.45
C PRO A 171 -12.59 0.18 -4.57
N MET A 172 -11.68 0.30 -5.53
CA MET A 172 -11.02 1.55 -5.89
C MET A 172 -11.13 1.80 -7.40
N PRO A 173 -10.91 3.04 -7.88
CA PRO A 173 -11.14 3.37 -9.28
C PRO A 173 -10.43 2.48 -10.30
N TRP A 174 -9.29 1.87 -9.94
CA TRP A 174 -8.51 1.02 -10.85
C TRP A 174 -9.09 -0.39 -10.99
N ASP A 175 -10.00 -0.80 -10.10
CA ASP A 175 -10.63 -2.12 -10.15
C ASP A 175 -11.51 -2.27 -11.38
N TRP A 176 -12.04 -1.15 -11.91
CA TRP A 176 -12.73 -1.06 -13.21
C TRP A 176 -11.82 -1.17 -14.44
N THR A 177 -10.63 -1.75 -14.27
CA THR A 177 -9.74 -2.11 -15.38
C THR A 177 -9.34 -3.58 -15.27
N MET A 178 -8.75 -4.18 -16.31
CA MET A 178 -8.36 -5.60 -16.28
C MET A 178 -6.93 -5.89 -15.80
N TYR A 179 -6.08 -4.88 -15.61
CA TYR A 179 -4.70 -5.13 -15.21
C TYR A 179 -4.62 -5.59 -13.74
N ARG A 180 -3.95 -6.74 -13.50
CA ARG A 180 -3.79 -7.36 -12.17
C ARG A 180 -2.33 -7.57 -11.77
N GLY A 181 -1.46 -6.67 -12.23
CA GLY A 181 -0.08 -6.61 -11.76
C GLY A 181 0.93 -7.46 -12.55
N TRP A 182 0.52 -8.12 -13.63
CA TRP A 182 1.41 -8.90 -14.50
C TRP A 182 1.13 -8.64 -15.98
N TYR A 183 2.18 -8.45 -16.76
CA TYR A 183 2.10 -8.35 -18.21
C TYR A 183 3.35 -8.92 -18.85
N GLN A 184 3.19 -9.87 -19.77
CA GLN A 184 4.30 -10.56 -20.46
C GLN A 184 5.39 -11.08 -19.49
N GLY A 185 4.97 -11.71 -18.38
CA GLY A 185 5.87 -12.28 -17.38
C GLY A 185 6.59 -11.28 -16.48
N HIS A 186 6.30 -9.97 -16.62
CA HIS A 186 6.86 -8.92 -15.78
C HIS A 186 5.79 -8.39 -14.83
N ARG A 187 6.18 -8.12 -13.58
CA ARG A 187 5.28 -7.70 -12.52
C ARG A 187 5.41 -6.20 -12.28
N GLU A 188 4.49 -5.41 -12.82
CA GLU A 188 4.44 -3.97 -12.58
C GLU A 188 3.20 -3.58 -11.77
N PHE A 189 3.23 -2.46 -11.06
CA PHE A 189 2.11 -2.00 -10.24
C PHE A 189 1.35 -0.86 -10.92
N GLY A 190 0.68 0.01 -10.16
CA GLY A 190 -0.23 1.02 -10.69
C GLY A 190 0.32 1.87 -11.85
N SER A 191 1.64 2.10 -11.91
CA SER A 191 2.30 2.90 -12.96
C SER A 191 2.67 2.12 -14.24
N ALA A 192 2.22 0.89 -14.39
CA ALA A 192 2.54 0.04 -15.54
C ALA A 192 2.13 0.69 -16.89
N THR A 193 3.05 0.63 -17.86
CA THR A 193 2.76 0.96 -19.27
C THR A 193 2.35 -0.33 -20.00
N VAL A 194 1.05 -0.62 -19.99
CA VAL A 194 0.46 -1.87 -20.49
C VAL A 194 -0.79 -1.53 -21.33
N PRO A 195 -1.30 -2.45 -22.15
CA PRO A 195 -2.62 -2.28 -22.74
C PRO A 195 -3.67 -2.45 -21.63
N TRP A 196 -3.96 -1.38 -20.90
CA TRP A 196 -5.05 -1.38 -19.92
C TRP A 196 -6.38 -1.65 -20.66
N GLU A 197 -7.31 -2.35 -20.04
CA GLU A 197 -8.67 -2.47 -20.60
C GLU A 197 -9.61 -1.75 -19.65
N PHE A 198 -10.39 -0.83 -20.19
CA PHE A 198 -11.38 -0.04 -19.46
C PHE A 198 -12.69 -0.81 -19.42
N CYS A 199 -13.14 -1.19 -18.22
CA CYS A 199 -14.24 -2.12 -18.04
C CYS A 199 -15.30 -1.59 -17.06
N VAL A 200 -15.74 -0.34 -17.24
CA VAL A 200 -16.69 0.29 -16.31
C VAL A 200 -18.03 -0.45 -16.31
N ALA A 201 -18.64 -0.60 -17.49
CA ALA A 201 -19.88 -1.35 -17.67
C ALA A 201 -19.79 -2.81 -17.23
N GLU A 202 -18.73 -3.53 -17.62
CA GLU A 202 -18.57 -4.96 -17.37
C GLU A 202 -18.50 -5.27 -15.87
N TRP A 203 -17.68 -4.50 -15.13
CA TRP A 203 -17.60 -4.67 -13.68
C TRP A 203 -18.86 -4.18 -12.96
N ASN A 204 -19.59 -3.20 -13.52
CA ASN A 204 -20.87 -2.77 -12.96
C ASN A 204 -22.03 -3.75 -13.22
N ALA A 205 -21.96 -4.52 -14.31
CA ALA A 205 -23.02 -5.43 -14.73
C ALA A 205 -23.31 -6.53 -13.69
N GLN A 206 -22.34 -6.88 -12.84
CA GLN A 206 -22.57 -7.82 -11.74
C GLN A 206 -23.56 -7.29 -10.68
N PHE A 207 -23.73 -5.95 -10.57
CA PHE A 207 -24.65 -5.32 -9.62
C PHE A 207 -25.93 -4.81 -10.28
N PHE A 208 -25.83 -4.29 -11.51
CA PHE A 208 -26.96 -3.63 -12.18
C PHE A 208 -27.50 -4.39 -13.40
N GLY A 209 -26.89 -5.53 -13.76
CA GLY A 209 -27.23 -6.27 -14.98
C GLY A 209 -27.10 -5.41 -16.23
N ASP A 210 -28.02 -5.59 -17.18
CA ASP A 210 -28.02 -4.92 -18.48
C ASP A 210 -28.03 -3.38 -18.40
N GLN A 211 -28.52 -2.81 -17.29
CA GLN A 211 -28.54 -1.36 -17.11
C GLN A 211 -27.12 -0.76 -17.04
N ALA A 212 -26.12 -1.55 -16.63
CA ALA A 212 -24.73 -1.10 -16.61
C ALA A 212 -24.19 -0.73 -18.00
N TYR A 213 -24.75 -1.28 -19.07
CA TYR A 213 -24.34 -0.99 -20.45
C TYR A 213 -24.96 0.29 -21.03
N GLN A 214 -25.76 1.02 -20.25
CA GLN A 214 -26.17 2.39 -20.58
C GLN A 214 -25.03 3.37 -20.28
N ILE A 215 -23.90 3.19 -21.00
CA ILE A 215 -22.63 3.87 -20.75
C ILE A 215 -22.68 5.37 -21.08
N SER A 216 -21.90 6.15 -20.33
CA SER A 216 -21.76 7.60 -20.50
C SER A 216 -20.99 7.99 -21.77
N GLU A 217 -20.99 9.28 -22.11
CA GLU A 217 -20.19 9.78 -23.24
C GLU A 217 -18.69 9.71 -22.93
N GLU A 218 -18.31 9.87 -21.67
CA GLU A 218 -16.94 9.78 -21.17
C GLU A 218 -16.42 8.34 -21.30
N GLU A 219 -17.24 7.35 -20.95
CA GLU A 219 -16.89 5.93 -21.17
C GLU A 219 -16.78 5.60 -22.65
N LYS A 220 -17.72 6.07 -23.49
CA LYS A 220 -17.63 5.91 -24.95
C LYS A 220 -16.35 6.54 -25.52
N ALA A 221 -15.95 7.70 -25.04
CA ALA A 221 -14.73 8.37 -25.48
C ALA A 221 -13.49 7.55 -25.13
N ASN A 222 -13.42 7.01 -23.91
CA ASN A 222 -12.36 6.11 -23.48
C ASN A 222 -12.31 4.83 -24.32
N LEU A 223 -13.44 4.15 -24.54
CA LEU A 223 -13.50 2.91 -25.31
C LEU A 223 -13.10 3.11 -26.77
N ARG A 224 -13.49 4.22 -27.40
CA ARG A 224 -13.06 4.56 -28.78
C ARG A 224 -11.56 4.79 -28.85
N TRP A 225 -11.02 5.56 -27.92
CA TRP A 225 -9.58 5.83 -27.84
C TRP A 225 -8.78 4.55 -27.57
N GLU A 226 -9.25 3.71 -26.65
CA GLU A 226 -8.64 2.42 -26.33
C GLU A 226 -8.60 1.50 -27.56
N ALA A 227 -9.71 1.42 -28.32
CA ALA A 227 -9.75 0.66 -29.56
C ALA A 227 -8.74 1.17 -30.62
N GLU A 228 -8.46 2.47 -30.66
CA GLU A 228 -7.38 3.04 -31.49
C GLU A 228 -6.00 2.62 -31.01
N GLN A 229 -5.75 2.65 -29.69
CA GLN A 229 -4.47 2.21 -29.12
C GLN A 229 -4.21 0.73 -29.38
N PHE A 230 -5.22 -0.12 -29.23
CA PHE A 230 -5.13 -1.55 -29.55
C PHE A 230 -4.81 -1.77 -31.04
N ARG A 231 -5.48 -1.06 -31.96
CA ARG A 231 -5.19 -1.15 -33.40
C ARG A 231 -3.75 -0.74 -33.73
N ALA A 232 -3.20 0.22 -32.99
CA ALA A 232 -1.82 0.67 -33.14
C ALA A 232 -0.79 -0.26 -32.46
N GLY A 233 -1.22 -1.27 -31.69
CA GLY A 233 -0.33 -2.11 -30.88
C GLY A 233 0.35 -1.34 -29.74
N GLY A 234 -0.27 -0.26 -29.27
CA GLY A 234 0.27 0.63 -28.26
C GLY A 234 0.28 0.02 -26.85
N ARG A 235 1.00 0.71 -25.95
CA ARG A 235 0.89 0.55 -24.50
C ARG A 235 0.74 1.95 -23.92
N TRP A 236 0.02 2.06 -22.82
CA TRP A 236 -0.27 3.34 -22.20
C TRP A 236 -0.29 3.21 -20.69
N HIS A 237 -0.30 4.34 -20.02
CA HIS A 237 -0.62 4.42 -18.61
C HIS A 237 -2.13 4.61 -18.42
N ARG A 238 -2.65 4.18 -17.28
CA ARG A 238 -4.07 4.41 -16.91
C ARG A 238 -4.50 5.89 -16.85
N TRP A 239 -3.55 6.83 -16.85
CA TRP A 239 -3.81 8.26 -16.87
C TRP A 239 -3.75 8.89 -18.27
N ASP A 240 -3.43 8.10 -19.31
CA ASP A 240 -3.36 8.56 -20.70
C ASP A 240 -4.74 8.53 -21.40
N TYR A 241 -5.73 7.87 -20.80
CA TYR A 241 -7.11 7.91 -21.27
C TYR A 241 -7.63 9.36 -21.36
N PRO A 242 -8.47 9.68 -22.36
CA PRO A 242 -9.14 10.98 -22.47
C PRO A 242 -9.81 11.41 -21.15
N HIS A 243 -10.48 10.46 -20.50
CA HIS A 243 -11.00 10.58 -19.15
C HIS A 243 -10.24 9.63 -18.23
N ARG A 244 -9.44 10.19 -17.32
CA ARG A 244 -8.56 9.39 -16.44
C ARG A 244 -9.38 8.37 -15.63
N VAL A 245 -8.88 7.14 -15.52
CA VAL A 245 -9.55 6.05 -14.76
C VAL A 245 -9.94 6.49 -13.34
N GLY A 246 -9.06 7.20 -12.65
CA GLY A 246 -9.31 7.71 -11.28
C GLY A 246 -10.12 9.01 -11.18
N SER A 247 -10.66 9.53 -12.29
CA SER A 247 -11.41 10.80 -12.31
C SER A 247 -12.81 10.67 -11.70
N ARG A 248 -13.48 11.80 -11.52
CA ARG A 248 -14.87 11.86 -11.07
C ARG A 248 -15.88 11.72 -12.21
N ASP A 249 -15.41 11.56 -13.44
CA ASP A 249 -16.21 11.58 -14.66
C ASP A 249 -17.13 10.35 -14.76
N PHE A 250 -16.76 9.24 -14.11
CA PHE A 250 -17.52 7.99 -14.09
C PHE A 250 -18.37 7.87 -12.82
N ALA A 251 -19.51 8.55 -12.81
CA ALA A 251 -20.44 8.58 -11.68
C ALA A 251 -21.15 7.24 -11.45
N GLU A 252 -21.20 6.38 -12.48
CA GLU A 252 -21.81 5.05 -12.48
C GLU A 252 -21.15 4.10 -11.46
N ARG A 253 -19.95 4.43 -10.99
CA ARG A 253 -19.22 3.68 -9.96
C ARG A 253 -19.69 4.00 -8.54
N TYR A 254 -20.23 5.20 -8.31
CA TYR A 254 -20.62 5.66 -6.97
C TYR A 254 -21.67 4.79 -6.30
N PRO A 255 -22.72 4.32 -7.01
CA PRO A 255 -23.66 3.38 -6.41
C PRO A 255 -23.01 2.06 -6.00
N VAL A 256 -22.00 1.56 -6.74
CA VAL A 256 -21.24 0.35 -6.35
C VAL A 256 -20.39 0.62 -5.11
N TYR A 257 -19.64 1.72 -5.07
CA TYR A 257 -18.89 2.09 -3.85
C TYR A 257 -19.80 2.15 -2.63
N ALA A 258 -21.00 2.74 -2.78
CA ALA A 258 -21.95 2.86 -1.68
C ALA A 258 -22.36 1.50 -1.09
N MET A 259 -22.44 0.45 -1.91
CA MET A 259 -22.78 -0.90 -1.44
C MET A 259 -21.73 -1.49 -0.48
N TYR A 260 -20.46 -1.08 -0.56
CA TYR A 260 -19.40 -1.51 0.37
C TYR A 260 -19.39 -0.73 1.69
N PHE A 261 -20.26 0.28 1.84
CA PHE A 261 -20.40 1.07 3.07
C PHE A 261 -21.74 0.86 3.77
N SER A 262 -22.67 0.14 3.13
CA SER A 262 -24.02 -0.06 3.61
C SER A 262 -24.23 -1.51 4.04
N ASP A 263 -23.81 -1.82 5.27
CA ASP A 263 -24.27 -2.98 6.04
C ASP A 263 -25.31 -2.54 7.08
#